data_AF-A0A8D8FZ58-F1
#
_entry.id   AF-A0A8D8FZ58-F1
#
_cell.length_a   1.000
_cell.length_b   1.000
_cell.length_c   1.000
_cell.angle_alpha   90.00
_cell.angle_beta   90.00
_cell.angle_gamma   90.00
#
_symmetry.space_group_name_H-M   'P 1'
#
loop_
_entity.id
_entity.type
_entity.pdbx_description
1 polymer ?
#
loop_
_entity_poly.entity_id
_entity_poly.type
_entity_poly.pdbx_seq_one_letter_code
_entity_poly.pdbx_strand_id
1 'polypeptide(L)'
;NRTKQNSNNRKRYNCSTHLSFSSIRVVFKWLMRAFSGHLPPEQLLILWDLILGYDSLEILSLLALIILSFRRESLMQVVTLENIEAILSDLSSVKVLPLIQLTLSRD
;
A
#
# COMPACT_ATOMS: atom_id res chain seq x y z
N ASN A 1 -26.47 -24.90 9.89
CA ASN A 1 -25.93 -23.51 9.88
C ASN A 1 -24.60 -23.33 10.61
N ARG A 2 -24.40 -23.80 11.86
CA ARG A 2 -23.12 -23.62 12.59
C ARG A 2 -21.86 -24.19 11.89
N THR A 3 -21.96 -25.32 11.20
CA THR A 3 -20.80 -25.96 10.52
C THR A 3 -20.36 -25.23 9.23
N LYS A 4 -21.29 -24.62 8.48
CA LYS A 4 -20.98 -23.76 7.31
C LYS A 4 -20.41 -22.39 7.72
N GLN A 5 -20.86 -21.84 8.85
CA GLN A 5 -20.29 -20.59 9.38
C GLN A 5 -18.86 -20.78 9.90
N ASN A 6 -18.54 -21.91 10.52
CA ASN A 6 -17.20 -22.17 11.05
C ASN A 6 -16.16 -22.43 9.94
N SER A 7 -16.56 -23.06 8.82
CA SER A 7 -15.69 -23.23 7.65
C SER A 7 -15.46 -21.92 6.89
N ASN A 8 -16.49 -21.06 6.77
CA ASN A 8 -16.35 -19.73 6.20
C ASN A 8 -15.44 -18.83 7.04
N ASN A 9 -15.56 -18.89 8.37
CA ASN A 9 -14.69 -18.12 9.25
C ASN A 9 -13.23 -18.56 9.13
N ARG A 10 -12.93 -19.86 9.12
CA ARG A 10 -11.55 -20.35 8.87
C ARG A 10 -11.01 -19.94 7.51
N LYS A 11 -11.81 -20.02 6.44
CA LYS A 11 -11.42 -19.52 5.12
C LYS A 11 -11.14 -18.02 5.14
N ARG A 12 -11.94 -17.23 5.85
CA ARG A 12 -11.72 -15.78 5.98
C ARG A 12 -10.44 -15.45 6.74
N TYR A 13 -10.18 -16.08 7.88
CA TYR A 13 -8.94 -15.82 8.63
C TYR A 13 -7.70 -16.20 7.83
N ASN A 14 -7.71 -17.35 7.14
CA ASN A 14 -6.61 -17.72 6.27
C ASN A 14 -6.47 -16.75 5.09
N CYS A 15 -7.56 -16.29 4.49
CA CYS A 15 -7.49 -15.27 3.45
C CYS A 15 -6.90 -13.94 3.98
N SER A 16 -7.29 -13.51 5.19
CA SER A 16 -6.77 -12.30 5.82
C SER A 16 -5.28 -12.38 6.16
N THR A 17 -4.79 -13.53 6.62
CA THR A 17 -3.37 -13.72 6.93
C THR A 17 -2.50 -13.85 5.68
N HIS A 18 -3.02 -14.50 4.63
CA HIS A 18 -2.34 -14.54 3.33
C HIS A 18 -2.34 -13.17 2.64
N LEU A 19 -3.42 -12.38 2.78
CA LEU A 19 -3.52 -11.01 2.28
C LEU A 19 -2.47 -10.08 2.90
N SER A 20 -2.24 -10.16 4.21
CA SER A 20 -1.24 -9.32 4.88
C SER A 20 0.19 -9.67 4.45
N PHE A 21 0.50 -10.97 4.25
CA PHE A 21 1.82 -11.42 3.81
C PHE A 21 2.18 -10.99 2.37
N SER A 22 1.22 -10.94 1.45
CA SER A 22 1.51 -10.43 0.10
C SER A 22 1.57 -8.91 0.06
N SER A 23 0.72 -8.22 0.83
CA SER A 23 0.76 -6.76 0.90
C SER A 23 2.10 -6.26 1.44
N ILE A 24 2.63 -6.90 2.51
CA ILE A 24 3.95 -6.54 3.07
C ILE A 24 5.07 -6.79 2.05
N ARG A 25 5.00 -7.88 1.26
CA ARG A 25 6.01 -8.18 0.24
C ARG A 25 6.06 -7.10 -0.84
N VAL A 26 4.91 -6.60 -1.28
CA VAL A 26 4.83 -5.54 -2.30
C VAL A 26 5.35 -4.22 -1.73
N VAL A 27 4.89 -3.85 -0.53
CA VAL A 27 5.31 -2.61 0.15
C VAL A 27 6.81 -2.61 0.40
N PHE A 28 7.37 -3.75 0.81
CA PHE A 28 8.81 -3.88 1.03
C PHE A 28 9.60 -3.62 -0.25
N LYS A 29 9.11 -4.05 -1.42
CA LYS A 29 9.76 -3.74 -2.71
C LYS A 29 9.78 -2.23 -2.98
N TRP A 30 8.70 -1.52 -2.65
CA TRP A 30 8.66 -0.06 -2.78
C TRP A 30 9.69 0.61 -1.89
N LEU A 31 9.73 0.23 -0.60
CA LEU A 31 10.65 0.82 0.38
C LEU A 31 12.11 0.54 0.02
N MET A 32 12.45 -0.70 -0.35
CA MET A 32 13.81 -1.08 -0.74
C MET A 32 14.33 -0.35 -1.99
N ARG A 33 13.42 0.11 -2.86
CA ARG A 33 13.76 0.88 -4.06
C ARG A 33 13.47 2.37 -3.90
N ALA A 34 13.05 2.83 -2.72
CA ALA A 34 12.56 4.20 -2.50
C ALA A 34 11.57 4.65 -3.60
N PHE A 35 10.65 3.75 -3.97
CA PHE A 35 9.67 3.91 -5.05
C PHE A 35 10.22 4.07 -6.48
N SER A 36 11.54 3.93 -6.68
CA SER A 36 12.15 3.93 -8.00
C SER A 36 11.63 2.77 -8.86
N GLY A 37 11.20 3.09 -10.08
CA GLY A 37 10.57 2.15 -11.01
C GLY A 37 9.13 1.78 -10.65
N HIS A 38 8.56 2.35 -9.59
CA HIS A 38 7.16 2.18 -9.21
C HIS A 38 6.34 3.45 -9.43
N LEU A 39 6.91 4.63 -9.18
CA LEU A 39 6.28 5.92 -9.46
C LEU A 39 6.70 6.48 -10.82
N PRO A 40 5.84 7.31 -11.46
CA PRO A 40 6.25 8.16 -12.56
C PRO A 40 7.43 9.07 -12.17
N PRO A 41 8.38 9.36 -13.08
CA PRO A 41 9.57 10.14 -12.76
C PRO A 41 9.28 11.47 -12.06
N GLU A 42 8.24 12.18 -12.48
CA GLU A 42 7.85 13.47 -11.89
C GLU A 42 7.41 13.32 -10.44
N GLN A 43 6.66 12.26 -10.12
CA GLN A 43 6.20 11.99 -8.76
C GLN A 43 7.34 11.49 -7.88
N LEU A 44 8.27 10.72 -8.46
CA LEU A 44 9.46 10.26 -7.78
C LEU A 44 10.37 11.43 -7.39
N LEU A 45 10.61 12.39 -8.28
CA LEU A 45 11.41 13.59 -7.97
C LEU A 45 10.80 14.41 -6.83
N ILE A 46 9.48 14.61 -6.84
CA ILE A 46 8.76 15.27 -5.74
C ILE A 46 8.96 14.53 -4.41
N LEU A 47 8.90 13.19 -4.41
CA LEU A 47 9.15 12.40 -3.21
C LEU A 47 10.58 12.62 -2.68
N TRP A 48 11.56 12.67 -3.56
CA TRP A 48 12.96 12.94 -3.19
C TRP A 48 13.16 14.35 -2.67
N ASP A 49 12.53 15.36 -3.27
CA ASP A 49 12.56 16.74 -2.77
C ASP A 49 11.99 16.82 -1.34
N LEU A 50 10.92 16.07 -1.05
CA LEU A 50 10.35 16.00 0.29
C LEU A 50 11.29 15.29 1.28
N ILE A 51 11.96 14.20 0.89
CA ILE A 51 12.94 13.52 1.75
C ILE A 51 14.08 14.46 2.13
N LEU A 52 14.60 15.23 1.16
CA LEU A 52 15.63 16.23 1.40
C LEU A 52 15.13 17.38 2.28
N GLY A 53 13.91 17.85 2.06
CA GLY A 53 13.31 18.94 2.84
C GLY A 53 13.02 18.58 4.30
N TYR A 54 12.64 17.32 4.57
CA TYR A 54 12.38 16.80 5.92
C TYR A 54 13.60 16.18 6.61
N ASP A 55 14.69 15.99 5.88
CA ASP A 55 15.92 15.34 6.35
C ASP A 55 15.66 13.95 6.98
N SER A 56 14.72 13.18 6.41
CA SER A 56 14.31 11.88 6.95
C SER A 56 13.69 10.96 5.90
N LEU A 57 13.94 9.66 6.03
CA LEU A 57 13.33 8.61 5.21
C LEU A 57 11.93 8.19 5.68
N GLU A 58 11.43 8.74 6.78
CA GLU A 58 10.08 8.43 7.31
C GLU A 58 8.97 8.68 6.28
N ILE A 59 9.18 9.62 5.36
CA ILE A 59 8.24 9.93 4.27
C ILE A 59 7.99 8.71 3.36
N LEU A 60 9.00 7.86 3.15
CA LEU A 60 8.84 6.64 2.36
C LEU A 60 7.82 5.70 3.01
N SER A 61 7.96 5.50 4.32
CA SER A 61 7.07 4.67 5.12
C SER A 61 5.67 5.27 5.20
N LEU A 62 5.58 6.60 5.35
CA LEU A 62 4.33 7.33 5.37
C LEU A 62 3.58 7.18 4.05
N LEU A 63 4.24 7.41 2.91
CA LEU A 63 3.65 7.26 1.59
C LEU A 63 3.15 5.83 1.35
N ALA A 64 3.94 4.82 1.72
CA ALA A 64 3.53 3.42 1.60
C ALA A 64 2.27 3.12 2.43
N LEU A 65 2.20 3.61 3.67
CA LEU A 65 1.05 3.45 4.55
C LEU A 65 -0.20 4.14 3.99
N ILE A 66 -0.04 5.35 3.45
CA ILE A 66 -1.15 6.10 2.85
C ILE A 66 -1.71 5.33 1.64
N ILE A 67 -0.84 4.87 0.73
CA ILE A 67 -1.25 4.09 -0.45
C ILE A 67 -2.01 2.83 -0.01
N LEU A 68 -1.51 2.07 0.97
CA LEU A 68 -2.20 0.90 1.51
C LEU A 68 -3.57 1.25 2.09
N SER A 69 -3.65 2.36 2.83
CA SER A 69 -4.89 2.81 3.49
C SER A 69 -5.97 3.15 2.45
N PHE A 70 -5.59 3.82 1.36
CA PHE A 70 -6.51 4.10 0.25
C PHE A 70 -6.94 2.85 -0.52
N ARG A 71 -6.07 1.84 -0.63
CA ARG A 71 -6.38 0.59 -1.32
C ARG A 71 -7.11 -0.43 -0.44
N ARG A 72 -7.30 -0.16 0.86
CA ARG A 72 -7.91 -1.09 1.82
C ARG A 72 -9.26 -1.64 1.35
N GLU A 73 -10.15 -0.78 0.83
CA GLU A 73 -11.47 -1.24 0.38
C GLU A 73 -11.38 -2.19 -0.80
N SER A 74 -10.52 -1.90 -1.77
CA SER A 74 -10.24 -2.79 -2.90
C SER A 74 -9.63 -4.11 -2.45
N LEU A 75 -8.72 -4.08 -1.47
CA LEU A 75 -8.10 -5.29 -0.91
C LEU A 75 -9.11 -6.19 -0.17
N MET A 76 -10.12 -5.59 0.48
CA MET A 76 -11.16 -6.34 1.19
C MET A 76 -12.13 -7.09 0.27
N GLN A 77 -12.18 -6.72 -1.01
CA GLN A 77 -13.06 -7.34 -2.02
C GLN A 77 -12.38 -8.51 -2.75
N VAL A 78 -11.07 -8.68 -2.58
CA VAL A 78 -10.28 -9.62 -3.37
C VAL A 78 -10.10 -10.95 -2.63
N VAL A 79 -10.16 -12.05 -3.40
CA VAL A 79 -10.10 -13.43 -2.87
C VAL A 79 -8.79 -14.14 -3.29
N THR A 80 -8.04 -13.59 -4.25
CA THR A 80 -6.85 -14.21 -4.85
C THR A 80 -5.59 -13.37 -4.65
N LEU A 81 -4.44 -14.05 -4.49
CA LEU A 81 -3.14 -13.41 -4.25
C LEU A 81 -2.68 -12.53 -5.41
N GLU A 82 -2.88 -13.01 -6.63
CA GLU A 82 -2.47 -12.34 -7.86
C GLU A 82 -3.17 -10.98 -8.06
N ASN A 83 -4.46 -10.92 -7.74
CA ASN A 83 -5.23 -9.68 -7.82
C ASN A 83 -4.74 -8.63 -6.81
N ILE A 84 -4.27 -9.05 -5.63
CA ILE A 84 -3.69 -8.15 -4.63
C ILE A 84 -2.40 -7.52 -5.18
N GLU A 85 -1.51 -8.34 -5.75
CA GLU A 85 -0.27 -7.85 -6.34
C GLU A 85 -0.55 -6.93 -7.54
N ALA A 86 -1.52 -7.26 -8.37
CA ALA A 86 -1.95 -6.39 -9.47
C ALA A 86 -2.46 -5.02 -8.99
N ILE A 87 -3.36 -4.98 -8.00
CA ILE A 87 -3.92 -3.73 -7.47
C ILE A 87 -2.84 -2.86 -6.82
N LEU A 88 -1.89 -3.48 -6.11
CA LEU A 88 -0.85 -2.74 -5.41
C LEU A 88 0.29 -2.33 -6.35
N SER A 89 0.66 -3.15 -7.32
CA SER A 89 1.80 -2.87 -8.21
C SER A 89 1.61 -1.64 -9.11
N ASP A 90 0.37 -1.28 -9.46
CA ASP A 90 0.10 -0.09 -10.26
C ASP A 90 -0.02 1.17 -9.39
N LEU A 91 1.08 1.93 -9.36
CA LEU A 91 1.18 3.23 -8.70
C LEU A 91 1.20 4.41 -9.69
N SER A 92 0.91 4.18 -10.97
CA SER A 92 1.00 5.22 -12.03
C SER A 92 0.10 6.43 -11.77
N SER A 93 -1.02 6.23 -11.09
CA SER A 93 -2.01 7.26 -10.73
C SER A 93 -1.70 7.97 -9.40
N VAL A 94 -0.70 7.53 -8.65
CA VAL A 94 -0.36 8.10 -7.34
C VAL A 94 0.16 9.53 -7.52
N LYS A 95 -0.43 10.47 -6.78
CA LYS A 95 0.07 11.84 -6.65
C LYS A 95 0.67 12.01 -5.26
N VAL A 96 2.00 12.13 -5.19
CA VAL A 96 2.75 12.11 -3.93
C VAL A 96 2.37 13.29 -3.03
N LEU A 97 2.43 14.51 -3.58
CA LEU A 97 2.22 15.73 -2.80
C LEU A 97 0.81 15.81 -2.18
N PRO A 98 -0.30 15.60 -2.92
CA PRO A 98 -1.64 15.62 -2.33
C PRO A 98 -1.84 14.58 -1.24
N LEU A 99 -1.28 13.39 -1.39
CA LEU A 99 -1.42 12.30 -0.41
C LEU A 99 -0.70 12.61 0.90
N ILE A 100 0.53 13.13 0.81
CA ILE A 100 1.29 13.54 1.99
C ILE A 100 0.62 14.74 2.66
N GLN A 101 0.21 15.75 1.87
CA GLN A 101 -0.50 16.92 2.39
C GLN A 101 -1.80 16.56 3.11
N LEU A 102 -2.61 15.65 2.56
CA LEU A 102 -3.84 15.20 3.21
C LEU A 102 -3.59 14.59 4.60
N THR A 103 -2.45 13.92 4.75
CA THR A 103 -2.10 13.23 6.00
C THR A 103 -1.58 14.22 7.04
N LEU A 104 -0.77 15.20 6.62
CA LEU A 104 -0.22 16.24 7.49
C LEU A 104 -1.22 17.36 7.81
N SER A 105 -2.23 17.58 6.97
CA SER A 105 -3.28 18.60 7.20
C SER A 105 -4.40 18.09 8.11
N ARG A 106 -4.30 16.84 8.59
CA ARG A 106 -5.33 16.19 9.41
C ARG A 106 -5.10 16.34 10.91
N ASP A 107 -4.09 17.12 11.29
CA ASP A 107 -3.78 17.57 12.65
C ASP A 107 -4.26 19.02 12.86
#